data_AF-A0A9P0MB42-F1
#
_entry.id   AF-A0A9P0MB42-F1
#
_cell.length_a   1.000
_cell.length_b   1.000
_cell.length_c   1.000
_cell.angle_alpha   90.00
_cell.angle_beta   90.00
_cell.angle_gamma   90.00
#
_symmetry.space_group_name_H-M   'P 1'
#
loop_
_entity.id
_entity.type
_entity.pdbx_description
1 polymer ?
#
loop_
_entity_poly.entity_id
_entity_poly.type
_entity_poly.pdbx_seq_one_letter_code
_entity_poly.pdbx_strand_id
1 'polypeptide(L)'
;MPGALGYNIWITLTKQIDLVYMLVHALRLFKKVTHVFPIRGHSYLPNDQDFALIEKKKRRNSPDVPEDWDALIQEAMVKPSPFVVVNISQNMFFIIQNACSSYFLKTHRPKLGLREARIIEISSDSKN
;
A
#
# COMPACT_ATOMS: atom_id res chain seq x y z
N MET A 1 17.52 -20.02 9.48
CA MET A 1 17.42 -19.64 8.06
C MET A 1 16.69 -18.30 7.94
N PRO A 2 17.40 -17.16 7.75
CA PRO A 2 16.77 -15.86 7.56
C PRO A 2 17.02 -15.36 6.12
N GLY A 3 16.10 -15.62 5.19
CA GLY A 3 16.29 -15.26 3.77
C GLY A 3 15.08 -14.63 3.07
N ALA A 4 13.85 -14.84 3.58
CA ALA A 4 12.64 -14.46 2.87
C ALA A 4 12.13 -13.04 3.15
N LEU A 5 12.53 -12.43 4.27
CA LEU A 5 12.02 -11.11 4.69
C LEU A 5 12.68 -9.94 3.94
N GLY A 6 13.89 -10.14 3.41
CA GLY A 6 14.62 -9.08 2.72
C GLY A 6 14.04 -8.75 1.35
N TYR A 7 13.79 -9.76 0.51
CA TYR A 7 13.41 -9.58 -0.89
C TYR A 7 12.07 -8.86 -1.08
N ASN A 8 11.08 -9.16 -0.23
CA ASN A 8 9.74 -8.58 -0.36
C ASN A 8 9.70 -7.09 0.02
N ILE A 9 10.52 -6.66 0.98
CA ILE A 9 10.58 -5.25 1.40
C ILE A 9 11.08 -4.35 0.27
N TRP A 10 12.05 -4.82 -0.52
CA TRP A 10 12.63 -4.02 -1.62
C TRP A 10 11.63 -3.77 -2.75
N ILE A 11 10.83 -4.78 -3.10
CA ILE A 11 9.83 -4.69 -4.19
C ILE A 11 8.70 -3.72 -3.82
N THR A 12 8.26 -3.72 -2.56
CA THR A 12 7.18 -2.86 -2.09
C THR A 12 7.57 -1.38 -2.08
N LEU A 13 8.83 -1.06 -1.72
CA LEU A 13 9.29 0.32 -1.60
C LEU A 13 9.53 1.00 -2.96
N THR A 14 10.00 0.25 -3.96
CA THR A 14 10.12 0.78 -5.33
C THR A 14 8.77 1.16 -5.94
N LYS A 15 7.72 0.39 -5.62
CA LYS A 15 6.35 0.70 -6.07
C LYS A 15 5.79 1.98 -5.42
N GLN A 16 6.23 2.32 -4.20
CA GLN A 16 5.81 3.55 -3.53
C GLN A 16 6.38 4.79 -4.23
N ILE A 17 7.63 4.73 -4.70
CA ILE A 17 8.23 5.83 -5.47
C ILE A 17 7.50 6.03 -6.80
N ASP A 18 7.21 4.93 -7.51
CA ASP A 18 6.47 4.98 -8.77
C ASP A 18 5.07 5.60 -8.58
N LEU A 19 4.37 5.24 -7.49
CA LEU A 19 3.08 5.83 -7.13
C LEU A 19 3.20 7.35 -6.90
N VAL A 20 4.15 7.78 -6.07
CA VAL A 20 4.30 9.21 -5.73
C VAL A 20 4.67 10.04 -6.96
N TYR A 21 5.54 9.52 -7.82
CA TYR A 21 5.89 10.15 -9.08
C TYR A 21 4.68 10.27 -10.02
N MET A 22 3.89 9.20 -10.14
CA MET A 22 2.68 9.16 -10.95
C MET A 22 1.64 10.18 -10.48
N LEU A 23 1.47 10.35 -9.16
CA LEU A 23 0.55 11.34 -8.59
C LEU A 23 0.91 12.79 -8.97
N VAL A 24 2.20 13.11 -9.08
CA VAL A 24 2.68 14.46 -9.43
C VAL A 24 2.73 14.67 -10.94
N HIS A 25 3.31 13.74 -11.70
CA HIS A 25 3.64 13.97 -13.11
C HIS A 25 2.63 13.39 -14.09
N ALA A 26 2.03 12.22 -13.79
CA ALA A 26 1.08 11.57 -14.69
C ALA A 26 -0.36 12.06 -14.45
N LEU A 27 -0.84 11.96 -13.20
CA LEU A 27 -2.20 12.39 -12.84
C LEU A 27 -2.31 13.89 -12.53
N ARG A 28 -1.18 14.55 -12.25
CA ARG A 28 -1.11 15.99 -11.90
C ARG A 28 -2.05 16.37 -10.76
N LEU A 29 -2.25 15.47 -9.80
CA LEU A 29 -3.11 15.69 -8.64
C LEU A 29 -2.44 16.58 -7.59
N PHE A 30 -1.12 16.52 -7.51
CA PHE A 30 -0.33 17.28 -6.55
C PHE A 30 0.82 18.01 -7.23
N LYS A 31 1.14 19.21 -6.76
CA LYS A 31 2.36 19.92 -7.18
C LYS A 31 3.62 19.35 -6.52
N LYS A 32 3.48 18.83 -5.30
CA LYS A 32 4.60 18.31 -4.51
C LYS A 32 4.10 17.25 -3.55
N VAL A 33 4.88 16.18 -3.40
CA VAL A 33 4.64 15.12 -2.42
C VAL A 33 5.94 14.82 -1.68
N THR A 34 5.86 14.81 -0.36
CA THR A 34 6.96 14.42 0.53
C THR A 34 6.62 13.07 1.15
N HIS A 35 7.35 12.03 0.76
CA HIS A 35 7.19 10.67 1.26
C HIS A 35 8.27 10.36 2.30
N VAL A 36 7.85 10.07 3.52
CA VAL A 36 8.73 9.70 4.62
C VAL A 36 8.66 8.20 4.83
N PHE A 37 9.79 7.50 4.71
CA PHE A 37 9.83 6.08 5.04
C PHE A 37 9.75 5.89 6.56
N PRO A 38 8.81 5.07 7.06
CA PRO A 38 8.62 4.89 8.49
C PRO A 38 9.86 4.25 9.12
N ILE A 39 10.23 4.77 10.29
CA ILE A 39 11.24 4.17 11.16
C ILE A 39 10.66 2.88 11.74
N ARG A 40 11.47 1.82 11.83
CA ARG A 40 11.06 0.57 12.50
C ARG A 40 10.56 0.87 13.92
N GLY A 41 9.37 0.39 14.26
CA GLY A 41 8.75 0.59 15.57
C GLY A 41 7.67 1.68 15.63
N HIS A 42 7.46 2.46 14.55
CA HIS A 42 6.42 3.48 14.46
C HIS A 42 5.35 3.19 13.39
N SER A 43 5.17 1.93 13.01
CA SER A 43 4.21 1.54 11.97
C SER A 43 2.80 1.28 12.51
N TYR A 44 2.51 1.63 13.77
CA TYR A 44 1.19 1.42 14.35
C TYR A 44 0.22 2.42 13.71
N LEU A 45 -0.58 1.92 12.78
CA LEU A 45 -1.65 2.68 12.16
C LEU A 45 -2.93 2.49 12.97
N PRO A 46 -3.82 3.50 13.04
CA PRO A 46 -5.11 3.35 13.71
C PRO A 46 -5.93 2.17 13.17
N ASN A 47 -5.78 1.84 11.88
CA ASN A 47 -6.48 0.72 11.24
C ASN A 47 -5.93 -0.67 11.65
N ASP A 48 -4.77 -0.75 12.30
CA ASP A 48 -4.22 -2.04 12.76
C ASP A 48 -5.15 -2.70 13.77
N GLN A 49 -5.85 -1.90 14.56
CA GLN A 49 -6.86 -2.39 15.50
C GLN A 49 -8.06 -3.02 14.76
N ASP A 50 -8.50 -2.41 13.67
CA ASP A 50 -9.61 -2.92 12.86
C ASP A 50 -9.23 -4.24 12.18
N PHE A 51 -8.02 -4.31 11.62
CA PHE A 51 -7.49 -5.55 11.05
C PHE A 51 -7.35 -6.66 12.09
N ALA A 52 -6.96 -6.33 13.33
CA ALA A 52 -6.88 -7.31 14.40
C ALA A 52 -8.25 -7.92 14.75
N LEU A 53 -9.33 -7.13 14.69
CA LEU A 53 -10.70 -7.62 14.90
C LEU A 53 -11.11 -8.60 13.79
N ILE A 54 -10.89 -8.22 12.52
CA ILE A 54 -11.18 -9.07 11.36
C ILE A 54 -10.37 -10.36 11.43
N GLU A 55 -9.07 -10.29 11.73
CA GLU A 55 -8.21 -11.47 11.83
C GLU A 55 -8.63 -12.40 12.97
N LYS A 56 -9.08 -11.84 14.10
CA LYS A 56 -9.62 -12.62 15.23
C LYS A 56 -10.88 -13.38 14.83
N LYS A 57 -11.76 -12.78 14.02
CA LYS A 57 -12.98 -13.41 13.51
C LYS A 57 -12.66 -14.46 12.44
N LYS A 58 -11.75 -14.15 11.51
CA LYS A 58 -11.21 -15.06 10.48
C LYS A 58 -10.71 -16.38 11.10
N ARG A 59 -9.95 -16.31 12.19
CA ARG A 59 -9.43 -17.50 12.88
C ARG A 59 -10.51 -18.48 13.37
N ARG A 60 -11.77 -18.05 13.49
CA ARG A 60 -12.89 -18.89 13.93
C ARG A 60 -13.82 -19.33 12.81
N ASN A 61 -13.92 -18.55 11.73
CA ASN A 61 -14.98 -18.69 10.72
C ASN A 61 -14.44 -18.89 9.29
N SER A 62 -13.22 -19.43 9.12
CA SER A 62 -12.51 -19.69 7.86
C SER A 62 -13.34 -19.45 6.58
N PRO A 63 -13.27 -18.24 5.98
CA PRO A 63 -14.03 -17.89 4.78
C PRO A 63 -13.43 -18.55 3.54
N ASP A 64 -14.26 -19.15 2.69
CA ASP A 64 -13.84 -19.90 1.49
C ASP A 64 -14.14 -19.13 0.20
N VAL A 65 -15.21 -18.33 0.17
CA VAL A 65 -15.59 -17.49 -0.99
C VAL A 65 -15.57 -15.99 -0.64
N PRO A 66 -15.46 -15.08 -1.63
CA PRO A 66 -15.46 -13.63 -1.38
C PRO A 66 -16.63 -13.13 -0.54
N GLU A 67 -17.82 -13.69 -0.75
CA GLU A 67 -19.04 -13.31 -0.03
C GLU A 67 -18.96 -13.67 1.46
N ASP A 68 -18.23 -14.73 1.82
CA ASP A 68 -17.96 -15.09 3.22
C ASP A 68 -17.08 -14.03 3.88
N TRP A 69 -16.17 -13.41 3.13
CA TRP A 69 -15.36 -12.31 3.64
C TRP A 69 -16.20 -11.08 3.91
N ASP A 70 -17.19 -10.77 3.07
CA ASP A 70 -18.09 -9.63 3.28
C ASP A 70 -18.84 -9.78 4.61
N ALA A 71 -19.45 -10.94 4.84
CA ALA A 71 -20.14 -11.25 6.09
C ALA A 71 -19.17 -11.24 7.29
N LEU A 72 -18.00 -11.85 7.13
CA LEU A 72 -16.99 -11.92 8.19
C LEU A 72 -16.51 -10.54 8.62
N ILE A 73 -16.26 -9.65 7.66
CA ILE A 73 -15.85 -8.28 7.92
C ILE A 73 -16.97 -7.54 8.64
N GLN A 74 -18.21 -7.57 8.14
CA GLN A 74 -19.34 -6.89 8.81
C GLN A 74 -19.51 -7.36 10.27
N GLU A 75 -19.35 -8.65 10.53
CA GLU A 75 -19.48 -9.22 11.88
C GLU A 75 -18.24 -9.04 12.78
N ALA A 76 -17.10 -8.62 12.24
CA ALA A 76 -15.86 -8.49 13.01
C ALA A 76 -15.93 -7.38 14.06
N MET A 77 -16.78 -6.37 13.84
CA MET A 77 -16.95 -5.22 14.72
C MET A 77 -18.44 -5.03 15.02
N VAL A 78 -18.83 -5.12 16.30
CA VAL A 78 -20.23 -4.94 16.71
C VAL A 78 -20.45 -3.57 17.36
N LYS A 79 -19.39 -2.99 17.96
CA LYS A 79 -19.44 -1.67 18.61
C LYS A 79 -18.27 -0.81 18.13
N PRO A 80 -18.47 0.51 17.97
CA PRO A 80 -19.75 1.24 18.01
C PRO A 80 -20.71 0.90 16.86
N SER A 81 -20.22 0.43 15.72
CA SER A 81 -21.04 -0.02 14.59
C SER A 81 -20.27 -1.03 13.73
N PRO A 82 -20.96 -1.88 12.95
CA PRO A 82 -20.34 -2.74 11.94
C PRO A 82 -19.50 -1.97 10.92
N PHE A 83 -18.52 -2.67 10.34
CA PHE A 83 -17.80 -2.15 9.18
C PHE A 83 -18.75 -2.04 7.98
N VAL A 84 -18.58 -0.97 7.21
CA VAL A 84 -19.27 -0.82 5.92
C VAL A 84 -18.45 -1.56 4.87
N VAL A 85 -19.00 -2.66 4.36
CA VAL A 85 -18.39 -3.40 3.25
C VAL A 85 -18.90 -2.84 1.94
N VAL A 86 -17.97 -2.47 1.06
CA VAL A 86 -18.26 -1.94 -0.27
C VAL A 86 -17.69 -2.91 -1.29
N ASN A 87 -18.55 -3.49 -2.12
CA ASN A 87 -18.13 -4.41 -3.16
C ASN A 87 -17.59 -3.63 -4.35
N ILE A 88 -16.31 -3.87 -4.67
CA ILE A 88 -15.56 -3.15 -5.70
C ILE A 88 -15.31 -4.09 -6.87
N SER A 89 -15.65 -3.67 -8.08
CA SER A 89 -15.37 -4.41 -9.31
C SER A 89 -14.00 -4.06 -9.91
N GLN A 90 -13.42 -4.95 -10.72
CA GLN A 90 -12.06 -4.78 -11.25
C GLN A 90 -11.85 -3.47 -12.04
N ASN A 91 -12.89 -2.99 -12.72
CA ASN A 91 -12.88 -1.74 -13.48
C ASN A 91 -12.81 -0.48 -12.60
N MET A 92 -13.04 -0.58 -11.29
CA MET A 92 -12.88 0.52 -10.33
C MET A 92 -11.41 0.70 -9.92
N PHE A 93 -10.54 -0.27 -10.18
CA PHE A 93 -9.13 -0.21 -9.84
C PHE A 93 -8.28 0.38 -10.97
N PHE A 94 -7.39 1.30 -10.61
CA PHE A 94 -6.40 1.86 -11.53
C PHE A 94 -5.11 1.03 -11.51
N ILE A 95 -4.71 0.48 -12.67
CA ILE A 95 -3.47 -0.31 -12.79
C ILE A 95 -2.28 0.65 -13.00
N ILE A 96 -1.63 1.01 -11.89
CA ILE A 96 -0.49 1.94 -11.85
C ILE A 96 0.65 1.50 -12.79
N GLN A 97 0.90 0.20 -12.93
CA GLN A 97 1.97 -0.35 -13.77
C GLN A 97 1.82 0.08 -15.23
N ASN A 98 0.59 0.06 -15.75
CA ASN A 98 0.31 0.46 -17.13
C ASN A 98 0.54 1.96 -17.29
N ALA A 99 0.05 2.76 -16.35
CA ALA A 99 0.19 4.21 -16.36
C ALA A 99 1.65 4.70 -16.20
N CYS A 100 2.48 3.94 -15.49
CA CYS A 100 3.87 4.28 -15.21
C CYS A 100 4.85 3.71 -16.24
N SER A 101 4.40 2.81 -17.12
CA SER A 101 5.28 2.07 -18.04
C SER A 101 6.06 2.96 -19.01
N SER A 102 5.52 4.12 -19.38
CA SER A 102 6.19 5.11 -20.22
C SER A 102 7.21 5.98 -19.48
N TYR A 103 7.12 6.06 -18.15
CA TYR A 103 7.93 6.94 -17.32
C TYR A 103 9.16 6.24 -16.72
N PHE A 104 9.12 4.91 -16.55
CA PHE A 104 10.22 4.16 -15.94
C PHE A 104 10.85 3.15 -16.89
N LEU A 105 12.18 3.13 -16.94
CA LEU A 105 12.94 2.14 -17.68
C LEU A 105 12.74 0.73 -17.08
N LYS A 106 12.65 -0.29 -17.96
CA LYS A 106 12.58 -1.71 -17.57
C LYS A 106 13.90 -2.25 -17.00
N THR A 107 14.93 -1.42 -16.92
CA THR A 107 16.27 -1.80 -16.46
C THR A 107 16.29 -2.20 -14.99
N HIS A 108 17.23 -3.08 -14.62
CA HIS A 108 17.46 -3.49 -13.24
C HIS A 108 17.76 -2.27 -12.36
N ARG A 109 16.92 -2.04 -11.35
CA ARG A 109 17.03 -0.86 -10.50
C ARG A 109 18.22 -0.99 -9.52
N PRO A 110 18.93 0.11 -9.23
CA PRO A 110 20.03 0.09 -8.28
C PRO A 110 19.52 -0.29 -6.88
N LYS A 111 20.31 -1.07 -6.14
CA LYS A 111 19.99 -1.45 -4.75
C LYS A 111 20.04 -0.20 -3.87
N LEU A 112 18.88 0.32 -3.46
CA LEU A 112 18.78 1.43 -2.53
C LEU A 112 19.21 0.96 -1.12
N GLY A 113 20.41 1.26 -0.63
CA GLY A 113 20.81 0.81 0.72
C GLY A 113 20.02 1.51 1.84
N LEU A 114 18.95 0.91 2.36
CA LEU A 114 18.10 1.48 3.43
C LEU A 114 18.72 1.21 4.80
N ARG A 115 19.65 2.07 5.22
CA ARG A 115 20.20 2.03 6.58
C ARG A 115 19.60 3.11 7.50
N GLU A 116 18.93 4.12 6.95
CA GLU A 116 18.42 5.29 7.69
C GLU A 116 17.04 5.72 7.19
N ALA A 117 16.31 6.50 8.00
CA ALA A 117 15.07 7.14 7.61
C ALA A 117 15.34 8.06 6.41
N ARG A 118 14.64 7.80 5.29
CA ARG A 118 14.76 8.63 4.09
C ARG A 118 13.47 9.39 3.85
N ILE A 119 13.64 10.64 3.45
CA ILE A 119 12.58 11.49 2.94
C ILE A 119 12.82 11.61 1.44
N ILE A 120 11.83 11.22 0.65
CA ILE A 120 11.82 11.46 -0.80
C ILE A 120 10.85 12.59 -1.06
N GLU A 121 11.32 13.61 -1.76
CA GLU A 121 10.49 14.70 -2.23
C GLU A 121 10.41 14.66 -3.75
N ILE A 122 9.19 14.71 -4.28
CA ILE A 122 8.92 14.80 -5.71
C ILE A 122 8.07 16.05 -5.94
N SER A 123 8.52 16.92 -6.85
CA SER A 123 7.86 18.18 -7.17
C SER A 123 7.66 18.31 -8.68
N SER A 124 6.58 18.98 -9.11
CA SER A 124 6.38 19.34 -10.50
C SER A 124 7.42 20.35 -11.01
N ASP A 125 7.98 21.13 -10.07
CA ASP A 125 8.86 22.26 -10.38
C ASP A 125 10.34 21.85 -10.52
N SER A 126 10.69 20.66 -10.02
CA SER A 126 12.01 20.07 -10.29
C SER A 126 12.06 19.66 -11.76
N LYS A 127 12.84 20.40 -12.55
CA LYS A 127 13.15 20.02 -13.93
C LYS A 127 13.84 18.64 -13.92
N ASN A 128 13.31 17.72 -14.73
CA ASN A 128 14.03 16.50 -15.13
C ASN A 128 15.36 16.86 -15.78
#